data_AF-A0A3D9CGD6-F1
#
_entry.id   AF-A0A3D9CGD6-F1
#
_cell.length_a   1.000
_cell.length_b   1.000
_cell.length_c   1.000
_cell.angle_alpha   90.00
_cell.angle_beta   90.00
_cell.angle_gamma   90.00
#
_symmetry.space_group_name_H-M   'P 1'
#
loop_
_entity.id
_entity.type
_entity.pdbx_description
1 polymer ?
#
loop_
_entity_poly.entity_id
_entity_poly.type
_entity_poly.pdbx_seq_one_letter_code
_entity_poly.pdbx_strand_id
1 'polypeptide(L)'
;MQKYNIHTVQKDETLRSIASLYGFEKDVIKLFHNNHCDVKDMILIELNGQKQLFLPRTAVEDKGRLVKFGRGNSLVFQPENKIRRYGVVITIEKGEAKNELKFETSVRWLKTEKGRHFFEIDRTSNLYLNEEEVNEIADLLAYRTSKVLYPLQVSTDDKGKFEAVENPEVFIQRWAGIKEELYKEFEGEIVEEYCKKIERVIGEPESIDLYLRNDYFIRTLFFGIYQSFGRNYSIEETKSFPVIHNHIEPQYRIRLEIDPLKDEYDLINIEGEGKLSDERTVHDFINNLPFSLIVKDQPDMNEEGEMRIQSYLNGKNGLLEYMYLECSMMLNEIKKISVAIAILPE
;
A
#
# COMPACT_ATOMS: atom_id res chain seq x y z
N MET A 1 1.03 15.37 -9.14
CA MET A 1 0.24 16.36 -8.36
C MET A 1 0.55 17.82 -8.74
N GLN A 2 -0.38 18.76 -8.49
CA GLN A 2 -0.16 20.21 -8.68
C GLN A 2 1.02 20.69 -7.80
N LYS A 3 1.87 21.61 -8.26
CA LYS A 3 3.05 22.05 -7.47
C LYS A 3 2.81 23.29 -6.61
N TYR A 4 1.94 24.19 -7.06
CA TYR A 4 1.63 25.46 -6.40
C TYR A 4 0.25 25.96 -6.81
N ASN A 5 -0.31 26.88 -6.02
CA ASN A 5 -1.52 27.63 -6.38
C ASN A 5 -1.15 28.93 -7.08
N ILE A 6 -2.06 29.44 -7.91
CA ILE A 6 -1.92 30.75 -8.56
C ILE A 6 -3.02 31.66 -8.03
N HIS A 7 -2.62 32.80 -7.46
CA HIS A 7 -3.54 33.86 -7.06
C HIS A 7 -3.42 35.02 -8.05
N THR A 8 -4.55 35.45 -8.61
CA THR A 8 -4.61 36.64 -9.49
C THR A 8 -4.78 37.88 -8.63
N VAL A 9 -3.80 38.78 -8.67
CA VAL A 9 -3.76 40.00 -7.86
C VAL A 9 -4.88 40.94 -8.29
N GLN A 10 -5.76 41.28 -7.36
CA GLN A 10 -6.85 42.23 -7.55
C GLN A 10 -6.39 43.67 -7.32
N LYS A 11 -7.23 44.60 -7.78
CA LYS A 11 -7.01 46.04 -7.53
C LYS A 11 -7.00 46.29 -6.02
N ASP A 12 -6.01 47.06 -5.57
CA ASP A 12 -5.81 47.46 -4.17
C ASP A 12 -5.34 46.35 -3.21
N GLU A 13 -5.07 45.14 -3.70
CA GLU A 13 -4.40 44.12 -2.89
C GLU A 13 -2.93 44.46 -2.63
N THR A 14 -2.50 44.12 -1.43
CA THR A 14 -1.10 44.20 -1.01
C THR A 14 -0.57 42.79 -0.78
N LEU A 15 0.76 42.62 -0.80
CA LEU A 15 1.35 41.33 -0.47
C LEU A 15 0.95 40.87 0.93
N ARG A 16 0.79 41.82 1.87
CA ARG A 16 0.36 41.56 3.24
C ARG A 16 -1.10 41.09 3.31
N SER A 17 -2.01 41.70 2.56
CA SER A 17 -3.42 41.27 2.55
C SER A 17 -3.57 39.88 1.95
N ILE A 18 -2.86 39.58 0.86
CA ILE A 18 -2.86 38.25 0.24
C ILE A 18 -2.26 37.21 1.19
N ALA A 19 -1.12 37.52 1.83
CA ALA A 19 -0.52 36.61 2.81
C ALA A 19 -1.47 36.33 3.98
N SER A 20 -2.17 37.36 4.47
CA SER A 20 -3.15 37.22 5.56
C SER A 20 -4.36 36.38 5.15
N LEU A 21 -4.86 36.53 3.91
CA LEU A 21 -5.97 35.73 3.37
C LEU A 21 -5.66 34.23 3.46
N TYR A 22 -4.43 33.84 3.15
CA TYR A 22 -4.00 32.44 3.18
C TYR A 22 -3.34 32.02 4.50
N GLY A 23 -3.25 32.89 5.49
CA GLY A 23 -2.63 32.57 6.79
C GLY A 23 -1.12 32.33 6.73
N PHE A 24 -0.42 33.04 5.85
CA PHE A 24 1.04 33.01 5.73
C PHE A 24 1.65 34.35 6.15
N GLU A 25 2.93 34.31 6.51
CA GLU A 25 3.72 35.52 6.63
C GLU A 25 4.07 36.08 5.25
N LYS A 26 4.16 37.41 5.16
CA LYS A 26 4.46 38.13 3.91
C LYS A 26 5.73 37.60 3.23
N ASP A 27 6.78 37.37 4.02
CA ASP A 27 8.08 36.94 3.51
C ASP A 27 8.07 35.49 3.03
N VAL A 28 7.19 34.63 3.56
CA VAL A 28 7.00 33.26 3.08
C VAL A 28 6.38 33.26 1.69
N ILE A 29 5.31 34.04 1.47
CA ILE A 29 4.69 34.17 0.15
C ILE A 29 5.66 34.79 -0.86
N LYS A 30 6.37 35.85 -0.45
CA LYS A 30 7.40 36.50 -1.27
C LYS A 30 8.47 35.52 -1.72
N LEU A 31 9.07 34.79 -0.78
CA LEU A 31 10.14 33.82 -1.05
C LEU A 31 9.63 32.71 -1.97
N PHE A 32 8.43 32.18 -1.70
CA PHE A 32 7.85 31.14 -2.53
C PHE A 32 7.63 31.63 -3.96
N HIS A 33 7.01 32.81 -4.15
CA HIS A 33 6.78 33.36 -5.47
C HIS A 33 8.08 33.59 -6.25
N ASN A 34 9.09 34.22 -5.63
CA ASN A 34 10.36 34.53 -6.27
C ASN A 34 11.16 33.28 -6.69
N ASN A 35 10.97 32.16 -6.01
CA ASN A 35 11.58 30.87 -6.39
C ASN A 35 10.88 30.20 -7.58
N HIS A 36 9.73 30.71 -8.03
CA HIS A 36 8.91 30.10 -9.08
C HIS A 36 8.57 31.06 -10.24
N CYS A 37 8.96 32.33 -10.18
CA CYS A 37 8.70 33.32 -11.22
C CYS A 37 9.95 33.69 -12.03
N ASP A 38 9.72 34.35 -13.17
CA ASP A 38 10.79 35.01 -13.92
C ASP A 38 11.37 36.19 -13.12
N VAL A 39 12.64 36.54 -13.38
CA VAL A 39 13.33 37.65 -12.70
C VAL A 39 12.57 38.98 -12.76
N LYS A 40 11.89 39.25 -13.88
CA LYS A 40 11.10 40.48 -14.09
C LYS A 40 9.88 40.58 -13.17
N ASP A 41 9.37 39.44 -12.70
CA ASP A 41 8.16 39.35 -11.88
C ASP A 41 8.48 39.24 -10.38
N MET A 42 9.77 39.16 -10.01
CA MET A 42 10.21 39.05 -8.62
C MET A 42 9.74 40.23 -7.77
N ILE A 43 9.36 39.91 -6.54
CA ILE A 43 9.00 40.89 -5.53
C ILE A 43 10.22 41.21 -4.68
N LEU A 44 10.67 42.47 -4.73
CA LEU A 44 11.78 42.96 -3.92
C LEU A 44 11.34 43.40 -2.52
N ILE A 45 10.22 44.14 -2.41
CA ILE A 45 9.73 44.70 -1.14
C ILE A 45 8.21 44.52 -1.00
N GLU A 46 7.45 45.03 -1.98
CA GLU A 46 6.00 44.97 -2.08
C GLU A 46 5.59 44.67 -3.53
N LEU A 47 4.30 44.40 -3.75
CA LEU A 47 3.75 44.29 -5.10
C LEU A 47 3.97 45.59 -5.87
N ASN A 48 4.52 45.47 -7.07
CA ASN A 48 4.81 46.57 -7.96
C ASN A 48 4.52 46.15 -9.42
N GLY A 49 3.26 45.79 -9.69
CA GLY A 49 2.78 45.43 -11.02
C GLY A 49 2.65 43.93 -11.31
N GLN A 50 2.96 43.05 -10.35
CA GLN A 50 2.70 41.61 -10.48
C GLN A 50 1.19 41.36 -10.66
N LYS A 51 0.84 40.63 -11.72
CA LYS A 51 -0.55 40.23 -12.00
C LYS A 51 -0.95 38.93 -11.30
N GLN A 52 0.03 38.08 -11.01
CA GLN A 52 -0.18 36.75 -10.45
C GLN A 52 0.91 36.43 -9.43
N LEU A 53 0.52 35.72 -8.37
CA LEU A 53 1.44 35.17 -7.38
C LEU A 53 1.39 33.64 -7.40
N PHE A 54 2.57 33.04 -7.29
CA PHE A 54 2.71 31.60 -7.03
C PHE A 54 2.70 31.42 -5.52
N LEU A 55 1.80 30.59 -5.03
CA LEU A 55 1.60 30.34 -3.61
C LEU A 55 1.84 28.87 -3.29
N PRO A 56 2.30 28.54 -2.06
CA PRO A 56 2.34 27.15 -1.61
C PRO A 56 0.98 26.46 -1.81
N ARG A 57 0.96 25.16 -2.11
CA ARG A 57 -0.32 24.42 -2.27
C ARG A 57 -1.25 24.53 -1.07
N THR A 58 -0.68 24.66 0.12
CA THR A 58 -1.38 24.84 1.40
C THR A 58 -1.99 26.24 1.57
N ALA A 59 -1.74 27.18 0.64
CA ALA A 59 -2.41 28.47 0.57
C ALA A 59 -3.82 28.28 -0.01
N VAL A 60 -4.70 27.79 0.85
CA VAL A 60 -6.14 27.62 0.60
C VAL A 60 -6.94 28.49 1.58
N GLU A 61 -8.09 28.99 1.14
CA GLU A 61 -9.02 29.75 2.00
C GLU A 61 -9.71 28.82 2.99
N ASP A 62 -10.25 27.70 2.51
CA ASP A 62 -10.83 26.67 3.37
C ASP A 62 -9.73 25.85 4.06
N LYS A 63 -9.41 26.22 5.30
CA LYS A 63 -8.47 25.51 6.17
C LYS A 63 -8.95 24.10 6.53
N GLY A 64 -10.24 23.82 6.40
CA GLY A 64 -10.81 22.50 6.58
C GLY A 64 -10.25 21.48 5.60
N ARG A 65 -9.76 21.91 4.43
CA ARG A 65 -9.12 21.04 3.43
C ARG A 65 -7.70 20.60 3.80
N LEU A 66 -7.03 21.25 4.74
CA LEU A 66 -5.66 20.87 5.09
C LEU A 66 -5.64 19.50 5.78
N VAL A 67 -4.69 18.66 5.39
CA VAL A 67 -4.40 17.42 6.11
C VAL A 67 -3.73 17.74 7.44
N LYS A 68 -4.17 17.10 8.52
CA LYS A 68 -3.60 17.27 9.86
C LYS A 68 -2.40 16.36 10.03
N PHE A 69 -1.21 16.87 9.70
CA PHE A 69 0.02 16.13 9.92
C PHE A 69 0.61 16.33 11.33
N GLY A 70 1.36 15.32 11.76
CA GLY A 70 2.34 15.46 12.85
C GLY A 70 3.64 16.09 12.38
N ARG A 71 4.67 16.02 13.24
CA ARG A 71 5.99 16.62 12.98
C ARG A 71 6.62 16.00 11.71
N GLY A 72 7.13 16.87 10.84
CA GLY A 72 7.77 16.43 9.59
C GLY A 72 6.79 15.99 8.51
N ASN A 73 5.55 16.47 8.59
CA ASN A 73 4.46 16.04 7.69
C ASN A 73 4.20 14.54 7.84
N SER A 74 4.14 14.07 9.08
CA SER A 74 3.91 12.65 9.40
C SER A 74 2.44 12.32 9.47
N LEU A 75 2.05 11.26 8.77
CA LEU A 75 0.77 10.61 8.97
C LEU A 75 0.88 9.63 10.14
N VAL A 76 -0.03 9.72 11.11
CA VAL A 76 -0.02 8.89 12.33
C VAL A 76 -1.03 7.77 12.18
N PHE A 77 -0.62 6.54 12.46
CA PHE A 77 -1.53 5.40 12.44
C PHE A 77 -2.32 5.33 13.76
N GLN A 78 -3.66 5.40 13.67
CA GLN A 78 -4.56 5.39 14.84
C GLN A 78 -5.75 4.42 14.62
N PRO A 79 -5.49 3.10 14.61
CA PRO A 79 -6.50 2.08 14.32
C PRO A 79 -7.48 1.78 15.47
N GLU A 80 -7.31 2.39 16.65
CA GLU A 80 -7.93 1.94 17.89
C GLU A 80 -9.47 1.91 17.86
N ASN A 81 -10.04 0.84 18.44
CA ASN A 81 -11.48 0.62 18.59
C ASN A 81 -12.26 0.63 17.26
N LYS A 82 -11.63 0.24 16.16
CA LYS A 82 -12.26 0.13 14.84
C LYS A 82 -12.34 -1.30 14.35
N ILE A 83 -13.44 -1.58 13.68
CA ILE A 83 -13.60 -2.70 12.76
C ILE A 83 -13.88 -2.11 11.38
N ARG A 84 -13.22 -2.63 10.36
CA ARG A 84 -13.41 -2.23 8.96
C ARG A 84 -13.69 -3.45 8.13
N ARG A 85 -14.62 -3.33 7.19
CA ARG A 85 -14.90 -4.35 6.18
C ARG A 85 -14.37 -3.86 4.85
N TYR A 86 -13.70 -4.73 4.12
CA TYR A 86 -13.11 -4.42 2.84
C TYR A 86 -13.53 -5.44 1.78
N GLY A 87 -13.79 -4.96 0.57
CA GLY A 87 -13.77 -5.75 -0.64
C GLY A 87 -12.35 -5.76 -1.18
N VAL A 88 -11.88 -6.94 -1.57
CA VAL A 88 -10.52 -7.17 -2.05
C VAL A 88 -10.59 -7.76 -3.44
N VAL A 89 -9.79 -7.21 -4.35
CA VAL A 89 -9.58 -7.74 -5.70
C VAL A 89 -8.08 -7.92 -5.90
N ILE A 90 -7.64 -9.14 -6.19
CA ILE A 90 -6.26 -9.46 -6.52
C ILE A 90 -6.25 -9.94 -7.96
N THR A 91 -5.48 -9.29 -8.82
CA THR A 91 -5.26 -9.70 -10.20
C THR A 91 -3.83 -10.17 -10.38
N ILE A 92 -3.65 -11.35 -10.97
CA ILE A 92 -2.36 -11.92 -11.33
C ILE A 92 -2.32 -12.09 -12.85
N GLU A 93 -1.41 -11.37 -13.50
CA GLU A 93 -1.21 -11.39 -14.94
C GLU A 93 0.18 -11.97 -15.26
N LYS A 94 0.23 -12.83 -16.28
CA LYS A 94 1.47 -13.40 -16.81
C LYS A 94 1.32 -13.59 -18.31
N GLY A 95 1.95 -12.72 -19.10
CA GLY A 95 1.73 -12.67 -20.54
C GLY A 95 0.25 -12.40 -20.87
N GLU A 96 -0.39 -13.29 -21.63
CA GLU A 96 -1.82 -13.20 -21.96
C GLU A 96 -2.74 -13.81 -20.89
N ALA A 97 -2.20 -14.59 -19.94
CA ALA A 97 -2.99 -15.18 -18.87
C ALA A 97 -3.29 -14.16 -17.78
N LYS A 98 -4.56 -14.08 -17.38
CA LYS A 98 -5.04 -13.22 -16.29
C LYS A 98 -5.95 -14.02 -15.38
N ASN A 99 -5.68 -13.97 -14.08
CA ASN A 99 -6.55 -14.52 -13.05
C ASN A 99 -6.92 -13.42 -12.06
N GLU A 100 -8.19 -13.39 -11.66
CA GLU A 100 -8.72 -12.42 -10.71
C GLU A 100 -9.38 -13.12 -9.53
N LEU A 101 -8.98 -12.74 -8.33
CA LEU A 101 -9.46 -13.26 -7.07
C LEU A 101 -10.21 -12.15 -6.33
N LYS A 102 -11.47 -12.39 -5.95
CA LYS A 102 -12.32 -11.44 -5.22
C LYS A 102 -12.85 -12.05 -3.92
N PHE A 103 -12.83 -11.28 -2.84
CA PHE A 103 -13.45 -11.65 -1.56
C PHE A 103 -13.68 -10.43 -0.66
N GLU A 104 -14.50 -10.60 0.37
CA GLU A 104 -14.68 -9.65 1.47
C GLU A 104 -13.97 -10.12 2.74
N THR A 105 -13.47 -9.17 3.50
CA THR A 105 -12.79 -9.43 4.78
C THR A 105 -13.11 -8.36 5.81
N SER A 106 -13.09 -8.75 7.08
CA SER A 106 -13.13 -7.82 8.21
C SER A 106 -11.75 -7.72 8.85
N VAL A 107 -11.38 -6.51 9.26
CA VAL A 107 -10.15 -6.19 9.96
C VAL A 107 -10.52 -5.46 11.24
N ARG A 108 -10.25 -6.10 12.37
CA ARG A 108 -10.61 -5.64 13.70
C ARG A 108 -9.35 -5.34 14.49
N TRP A 109 -9.20 -4.11 14.96
CA TRP A 109 -8.15 -3.79 15.91
C TRP A 109 -8.40 -4.48 17.26
N LEU A 110 -7.36 -5.08 17.82
CA LEU A 110 -7.42 -5.79 19.10
C LEU A 110 -6.80 -4.99 20.24
N LYS A 111 -5.54 -4.56 20.06
CA LYS A 111 -4.76 -3.87 21.08
C LYS A 111 -3.55 -3.15 20.49
N THR A 112 -2.96 -2.28 21.29
CA THR A 112 -1.64 -1.68 21.06
C THR A 112 -0.72 -2.09 22.21
N GLU A 113 0.45 -2.64 21.89
CA GLU A 113 1.42 -3.10 22.89
C GLU A 113 2.85 -2.82 22.41
N LYS A 114 3.67 -2.15 23.23
CA LYS A 114 5.07 -1.82 22.94
C LYS A 114 5.30 -1.14 21.57
N GLY A 115 4.37 -0.28 21.15
CA GLY A 115 4.46 0.44 19.87
C GLY A 115 4.00 -0.37 18.65
N ARG A 116 3.43 -1.56 18.86
CA ARG A 116 2.84 -2.41 17.82
C ARG A 116 1.33 -2.41 17.91
N HIS A 117 0.66 -2.53 16.77
CA HIS A 117 -0.78 -2.71 16.70
C HIS A 117 -1.11 -4.15 16.32
N PHE A 118 -2.12 -4.73 16.98
CA PHE A 118 -2.56 -6.10 16.76
C PHE A 118 -3.94 -6.10 16.14
N PHE A 119 -4.14 -6.95 15.14
CA PHE A 119 -5.39 -7.06 14.39
C PHE A 119 -5.85 -8.50 14.33
N GLU A 120 -7.17 -8.68 14.33
CA GLU A 120 -7.80 -9.91 13.88
C GLU A 120 -8.41 -9.67 12.50
N ILE A 121 -8.21 -10.62 11.61
CA ILE A 121 -8.68 -10.59 10.24
C ILE A 121 -9.54 -11.83 10.02
N ASP A 122 -10.71 -11.63 9.45
CA ASP A 122 -11.62 -12.72 9.10
C ASP A 122 -12.12 -12.56 7.66
N ARG A 123 -12.33 -13.68 6.96
CA ARG A 123 -12.89 -13.67 5.60
C ARG A 123 -14.41 -13.78 5.72
N THR A 124 -15.13 -12.75 5.26
CA THR A 124 -16.57 -12.60 5.49
C THR A 124 -17.44 -13.00 4.30
N SER A 125 -16.84 -13.36 3.17
CA SER A 125 -17.56 -13.86 1.99
C SER A 125 -16.92 -15.15 1.43
N ASN A 126 -17.60 -15.75 0.46
CA ASN A 126 -16.99 -16.73 -0.43
C ASN A 126 -15.91 -16.09 -1.30
N LEU A 127 -15.05 -16.95 -1.85
CA LEU A 127 -13.99 -16.59 -2.77
C LEU A 127 -14.49 -16.74 -4.20
N TYR A 128 -14.32 -15.70 -5.01
CA TYR A 128 -14.68 -15.71 -6.43
C TYR A 128 -13.40 -15.67 -7.25
N LEU A 129 -13.29 -16.57 -8.23
CA LEU A 129 -12.16 -16.65 -9.16
C LEU A 129 -12.69 -16.40 -10.57
N ASN A 130 -12.17 -15.37 -11.25
CA ASN A 130 -12.58 -14.98 -12.61
C ASN A 130 -14.10 -14.79 -12.77
N GLU A 131 -14.72 -14.12 -11.80
CA GLU A 131 -16.18 -13.87 -11.71
C GLU A 131 -17.06 -15.11 -11.48
N GLU A 132 -16.47 -16.31 -11.47
CA GLU A 132 -17.16 -17.53 -11.10
C GLU A 132 -16.93 -17.84 -9.62
N GLU A 133 -17.97 -18.34 -8.95
CA GLU A 133 -17.76 -19.00 -7.66
C GLU A 133 -16.92 -20.24 -7.89
N VAL A 134 -15.98 -20.51 -6.99
CA VAL A 134 -15.04 -21.61 -7.08
C VAL A 134 -15.76 -22.96 -7.26
N ASN A 135 -15.78 -23.48 -8.49
CA ASN A 135 -16.53 -24.67 -8.87
C ASN A 135 -15.64 -25.86 -9.29
N GLU A 136 -14.36 -25.64 -9.59
CA GLU A 136 -13.41 -26.74 -9.84
C GLU A 136 -12.95 -27.39 -8.52
N ILE A 137 -12.77 -28.71 -8.51
CA ILE A 137 -12.40 -29.47 -7.31
C ILE A 137 -11.08 -28.94 -6.70
N ALA A 138 -10.10 -28.58 -7.52
CA ALA A 138 -8.82 -28.06 -7.05
C ALA A 138 -8.95 -26.69 -6.36
N ASP A 139 -9.75 -25.80 -6.95
CA ASP A 139 -10.01 -24.49 -6.39
C ASP A 139 -10.87 -24.61 -5.11
N LEU A 140 -11.81 -25.54 -5.08
CA LEU A 140 -12.66 -25.80 -3.91
C LEU A 140 -11.84 -26.35 -2.74
N LEU A 141 -10.89 -27.24 -3.01
CA LEU A 141 -9.89 -27.68 -2.03
C LEU A 141 -9.05 -26.51 -1.53
N ALA A 142 -8.53 -25.66 -2.43
CA ALA A 142 -7.77 -24.47 -2.05
C ALA A 142 -8.58 -23.51 -1.17
N TYR A 143 -9.83 -23.26 -1.53
CA TYR A 143 -10.74 -22.40 -0.77
C TYR A 143 -11.03 -22.98 0.62
N ARG A 144 -11.48 -24.23 0.69
CA ARG A 144 -11.84 -24.90 1.96
C ARG A 144 -10.65 -24.99 2.91
N THR A 145 -9.48 -25.35 2.40
CA THR A 145 -8.27 -25.43 3.21
C THR A 145 -7.78 -24.07 3.68
N SER A 146 -7.90 -23.01 2.86
CA SER A 146 -7.51 -21.65 3.26
C SER A 146 -8.28 -21.12 4.47
N LYS A 147 -9.47 -21.67 4.78
CA LYS A 147 -10.25 -21.32 5.97
C LYS A 147 -9.52 -21.59 7.28
N VAL A 148 -8.53 -22.49 7.29
CA VAL A 148 -7.74 -22.81 8.49
C VAL A 148 -7.05 -21.58 9.07
N LEU A 149 -6.67 -20.64 8.21
CA LEU A 149 -5.93 -19.42 8.57
C LEU A 149 -6.81 -18.42 9.32
N TYR A 150 -8.13 -18.49 9.17
CA TYR A 150 -9.06 -17.49 9.67
C TYR A 150 -9.86 -18.00 10.87
N PRO A 151 -10.13 -17.18 11.91
CA PRO A 151 -9.60 -15.82 12.12
C PRO A 151 -8.08 -15.77 12.31
N LEU A 152 -7.43 -14.88 11.57
CA LEU A 152 -5.98 -14.65 11.55
C LEU A 152 -5.65 -13.50 12.48
N GLN A 153 -4.62 -13.61 13.31
CA GLN A 153 -4.10 -12.48 14.09
C GLN A 153 -2.72 -12.07 13.59
N VAL A 154 -2.55 -10.77 13.35
CA VAL A 154 -1.30 -10.19 12.87
C VAL A 154 -0.89 -8.98 13.71
N SER A 155 0.39 -8.66 13.67
CA SER A 155 0.93 -7.41 14.22
C SER A 155 1.51 -6.50 13.13
N THR A 156 1.49 -5.21 13.41
CA THR A 156 2.16 -4.18 12.61
C THR A 156 3.02 -3.28 13.48
N ASP A 157 4.02 -2.66 12.84
CA ASP A 157 4.73 -1.52 13.43
C ASP A 157 3.84 -0.26 13.51
N ASP A 158 4.41 0.83 14.02
CA ASP A 158 3.77 2.14 14.16
C ASP A 158 3.47 2.83 12.82
N LYS A 159 4.08 2.34 11.73
CA LYS A 159 3.81 2.78 10.36
C LYS A 159 2.70 1.97 9.68
N GLY A 160 2.13 0.98 10.37
CA GLY A 160 1.16 0.05 9.80
C GLY A 160 1.80 -0.91 8.79
N LYS A 161 3.08 -1.25 8.96
CA LYS A 161 3.77 -2.28 8.17
C LYS A 161 3.61 -3.63 8.85
N PHE A 162 3.24 -4.66 8.08
CA PHE A 162 3.16 -6.04 8.59
C PHE A 162 4.48 -6.48 9.24
N GLU A 163 4.40 -7.04 10.46
CA GLU A 163 5.54 -7.61 11.18
C GLU A 163 5.48 -9.13 11.24
N ALA A 164 4.41 -9.69 11.83
CA ALA A 164 4.31 -11.10 12.14
C ALA A 164 2.86 -11.60 12.27
N VAL A 165 2.76 -12.93 12.27
CA VAL A 165 1.55 -13.70 12.61
C VAL A 165 1.57 -14.04 14.09
N GLU A 166 0.47 -13.77 14.79
CA GLU A 166 0.43 -13.76 16.27
C GLU A 166 -0.34 -14.94 16.87
N ASN A 167 -1.03 -15.75 16.06
CA ASN A 167 -1.77 -16.93 16.52
C ASN A 167 -1.55 -18.23 15.70
N PRO A 168 -0.32 -18.54 15.25
CA PRO A 168 -0.06 -19.68 14.37
C PRO A 168 -0.48 -21.04 14.96
N GLU A 169 -0.38 -21.20 16.28
CA GLU A 169 -0.71 -22.44 16.99
C GLU A 169 -2.18 -22.88 16.85
N VAL A 170 -3.08 -21.92 16.57
CA VAL A 170 -4.51 -22.19 16.44
C VAL A 170 -4.81 -22.92 15.11
N PHE A 171 -3.96 -22.78 14.10
CA PHE A 171 -4.21 -23.36 12.77
C PHE A 171 -4.19 -24.88 12.80
N ILE A 172 -3.26 -25.48 13.54
CA ILE A 172 -3.20 -26.95 13.74
C ILE A 172 -4.48 -27.48 14.39
N GLN A 173 -5.01 -26.75 15.38
CA GLN A 173 -6.23 -27.14 16.09
C GLN A 173 -7.46 -27.07 15.17
N ARG A 174 -7.58 -26.00 14.37
CA ARG A 174 -8.67 -25.83 13.40
C ARG A 174 -8.61 -26.86 12.27
N TRP A 175 -7.40 -27.20 11.84
CA TRP A 175 -7.18 -28.11 10.72
C TRP A 175 -7.82 -29.48 10.92
N ALA A 176 -7.80 -30.01 12.14
CA ALA A 176 -8.40 -31.31 12.43
C ALA A 176 -9.88 -31.40 12.01
N GLY A 177 -10.67 -30.35 12.32
CA GLY A 177 -12.08 -30.28 11.93
C GLY A 177 -12.26 -30.10 10.42
N ILE A 178 -11.48 -29.20 9.81
CA ILE A 178 -11.55 -28.94 8.36
C ILE A 178 -11.18 -30.19 7.56
N LYS A 179 -10.15 -30.93 7.98
CA LYS A 179 -9.71 -32.18 7.35
C LYS A 179 -10.80 -33.25 7.42
N GLU A 180 -11.47 -33.38 8.57
CA GLU A 180 -12.58 -34.33 8.70
C GLU A 180 -13.75 -33.98 7.77
N GLU A 181 -14.10 -32.69 7.64
CA GLU A 181 -15.13 -32.23 6.70
C GLU A 181 -14.74 -32.47 5.25
N LEU A 182 -13.48 -32.20 4.88
CA LEU A 182 -12.97 -32.43 3.53
C LEU A 182 -13.08 -33.89 3.10
N TYR A 183 -12.75 -34.84 3.98
CA TYR A 183 -12.84 -36.27 3.65
C TYR A 183 -14.27 -36.81 3.59
N LYS A 184 -15.28 -36.06 4.07
CA LYS A 184 -16.70 -36.43 3.86
C LYS A 184 -17.17 -36.10 2.45
N GLU A 185 -16.57 -35.10 1.80
CA GLU A 185 -16.99 -34.57 0.50
C GLU A 185 -16.06 -34.98 -0.64
N PHE A 186 -14.76 -35.23 -0.36
CA PHE A 186 -13.75 -35.53 -1.37
C PHE A 186 -12.93 -36.77 -1.00
N GLU A 187 -12.72 -37.66 -1.97
CA GLU A 187 -11.88 -38.85 -1.83
C GLU A 187 -10.81 -38.90 -2.94
N GLY A 188 -9.71 -39.60 -2.68
CA GLY A 188 -8.66 -39.87 -3.65
C GLY A 188 -7.30 -39.25 -3.33
N GLU A 189 -6.27 -39.70 -4.06
CA GLU A 189 -4.87 -39.36 -3.80
C GLU A 189 -4.56 -37.86 -3.89
N ILE A 190 -5.28 -37.13 -4.77
CA ILE A 190 -5.13 -35.68 -4.94
C ILE A 190 -5.50 -34.92 -3.66
N VAL A 191 -6.59 -35.33 -3.00
CA VAL A 191 -7.06 -34.73 -1.74
C VAL A 191 -6.05 -34.97 -0.63
N GLU A 192 -5.51 -36.19 -0.54
CA GLU A 192 -4.46 -36.51 0.43
C GLU A 192 -3.18 -35.70 0.21
N GLU A 193 -2.74 -35.55 -1.04
CA GLU A 193 -1.55 -34.75 -1.36
C GLU A 193 -1.77 -33.29 -0.97
N TYR A 194 -2.96 -32.75 -1.24
CA TYR A 194 -3.31 -31.39 -0.86
C TYR A 194 -3.33 -31.20 0.66
N CYS A 195 -3.95 -32.13 1.40
CA CYS A 195 -3.97 -32.11 2.85
C CYS A 195 -2.55 -32.17 3.45
N LYS A 196 -1.68 -33.04 2.93
CA LYS A 196 -0.27 -33.15 3.37
C LYS A 196 0.51 -31.85 3.16
N LYS A 197 0.25 -31.13 2.06
CA LYS A 197 0.86 -29.81 1.80
C LYS A 197 0.45 -28.79 2.86
N ILE A 198 -0.84 -28.72 3.19
CA ILE A 198 -1.35 -27.81 4.23
C ILE A 198 -0.78 -28.18 5.60
N GLU A 199 -0.76 -29.46 5.96
CA GLU A 199 -0.19 -29.95 7.23
C GLU A 199 1.27 -29.57 7.40
N ARG A 200 2.05 -29.63 6.32
CA ARG A 200 3.45 -29.19 6.33
C ARG A 200 3.57 -27.69 6.59
N VAL A 201 2.70 -26.87 5.99
CA VAL A 201 2.72 -25.42 6.18
C VAL A 201 2.31 -25.05 7.61
N ILE A 202 1.21 -25.62 8.14
CA ILE A 202 0.71 -25.25 9.47
C ILE A 202 1.47 -25.92 10.62
N GLY A 203 2.16 -27.03 10.36
CA GLY A 203 2.93 -27.77 11.36
C GLY A 203 4.24 -27.09 11.77
N GLU A 204 4.70 -26.10 10.98
CA GLU A 204 5.93 -25.34 11.21
C GLU A 204 5.56 -23.84 11.34
N PRO A 205 5.59 -23.26 12.57
CA PRO A 205 5.23 -21.85 12.78
C PRO A 205 6.01 -20.86 11.90
N GLU A 206 7.29 -21.13 11.65
CA GLU A 206 8.14 -20.31 10.78
C GLU A 206 7.67 -20.33 9.32
N SER A 207 7.11 -21.46 8.87
CA SER A 207 6.56 -21.63 7.53
C SER A 207 5.26 -20.84 7.33
N ILE A 208 4.48 -20.61 8.39
CA ILE A 208 3.27 -19.77 8.37
C ILE A 208 3.63 -18.30 8.13
N ASP A 209 4.64 -17.79 8.84
CA ASP A 209 5.07 -16.39 8.66
C ASP A 209 5.58 -16.16 7.24
N LEU A 210 6.37 -17.10 6.71
CA LEU A 210 6.82 -17.05 5.31
C LEU A 210 5.66 -17.13 4.31
N TYR A 211 4.66 -17.97 4.58
CA TYR A 211 3.46 -18.08 3.75
C TYR A 211 2.69 -16.76 3.72
N LEU A 212 2.45 -16.15 4.89
CA LEU A 212 1.70 -14.90 5.00
C LEU A 212 2.50 -13.66 4.56
N ARG A 213 3.83 -13.72 4.55
CA ARG A 213 4.66 -12.72 3.84
C ARG A 213 4.38 -12.68 2.34
N ASN A 214 3.85 -13.76 1.76
CA ASN A 214 3.42 -13.83 0.36
C ASN A 214 1.93 -13.52 0.16
N ASP A 215 1.17 -13.21 1.23
CA ASP A 215 -0.24 -12.86 1.11
C ASP A 215 -0.40 -11.43 0.57
N TYR A 216 -0.88 -11.31 -0.66
CA TYR A 216 -1.01 -10.04 -1.36
C TYR A 216 -1.95 -9.05 -0.65
N PHE A 217 -2.99 -9.54 0.03
CA PHE A 217 -3.90 -8.68 0.77
C PHE A 217 -3.20 -8.11 2.01
N ILE A 218 -2.58 -8.96 2.83
CA ILE A 218 -1.87 -8.53 4.04
C ILE A 218 -0.73 -7.56 3.69
N ARG A 219 0.05 -7.90 2.66
CA ARG A 219 1.18 -7.08 2.18
C ARG A 219 0.76 -5.73 1.63
N THR A 220 -0.44 -5.64 1.05
CA THR A 220 -1.00 -4.38 0.55
C THR A 220 -1.62 -3.58 1.68
N LEU A 221 -2.54 -4.16 2.47
CA LEU A 221 -3.22 -3.47 3.57
C LEU A 221 -2.22 -2.87 4.57
N PHE A 222 -1.18 -3.65 4.90
CA PHE A 222 -0.14 -3.26 5.84
C PHE A 222 1.19 -2.97 5.13
N PHE A 223 1.12 -2.16 4.06
CA PHE A 223 2.29 -1.75 3.28
C PHE A 223 3.24 -0.80 4.05
N GLY A 224 2.74 -0.15 5.10
CA GLY A 224 3.51 0.80 5.90
C GLY A 224 3.48 2.24 5.37
N ILE A 225 2.30 2.76 5.01
CA ILE A 225 2.13 4.12 4.46
C ILE A 225 2.06 5.24 5.52
N TYR A 226 1.93 4.88 6.81
CA TYR A 226 1.78 5.85 7.89
C TYR A 226 3.15 6.35 8.36
N GLN A 227 3.70 7.34 7.66
CA GLN A 227 5.05 7.83 7.94
C GLN A 227 5.24 9.31 7.66
N SER A 228 6.45 9.80 7.91
CA SER A 228 6.88 11.18 7.65
C SER A 228 7.20 11.37 6.17
N PHE A 229 6.52 12.32 5.52
CA PHE A 229 6.76 12.67 4.11
C PHE A 229 7.73 13.85 3.94
N GLY A 230 8.28 14.39 5.03
CA GLY A 230 9.22 15.49 4.98
C GLY A 230 8.62 16.78 4.42
N ARG A 231 9.46 17.82 4.28
CA ARG A 231 9.00 19.18 3.90
C ARG A 231 8.37 19.26 2.52
N ASN A 232 8.75 18.34 1.63
CA ASN A 232 8.28 18.32 0.25
C ASN A 232 7.05 17.42 0.05
N TYR A 233 6.50 16.85 1.14
CA TYR A 233 5.40 15.88 1.09
C TYR A 233 5.73 14.68 0.19
N SER A 234 7.00 14.28 0.16
CA SER A 234 7.50 13.17 -0.63
C SER A 234 8.74 12.54 0.01
N ILE A 235 8.85 11.23 -0.16
CA ILE A 235 9.96 10.40 0.32
C ILE A 235 10.32 9.36 -0.73
N GLU A 236 11.58 8.96 -0.71
CA GLU A 236 12.09 7.82 -1.48
C GLU A 236 12.48 6.71 -0.52
N GLU A 237 12.11 5.48 -0.86
CA GLU A 237 12.45 4.29 -0.09
C GLU A 237 12.53 3.05 -0.98
N THR A 238 13.12 1.98 -0.42
CA THR A 238 13.15 0.68 -1.07
C THR A 238 12.10 -0.23 -0.43
N LYS A 239 11.26 -0.84 -1.25
CA LYS A 239 10.20 -1.77 -0.84
C LYS A 239 10.28 -3.04 -1.65
N SER A 240 9.85 -4.15 -1.07
CA SER A 240 9.73 -5.42 -1.75
C SER A 240 8.27 -5.85 -1.82
N PHE A 241 7.94 -6.62 -2.85
CA PHE A 241 6.62 -7.20 -3.02
C PHE A 241 6.75 -8.57 -3.69
N PRO A 242 5.96 -9.58 -3.31
CA PRO A 242 6.11 -10.97 -3.77
C PRO A 242 5.58 -11.20 -5.20
N VAL A 243 6.04 -10.41 -6.18
CA VAL A 243 5.65 -10.58 -7.60
C VAL A 243 6.09 -11.94 -8.17
N ILE A 244 7.12 -12.56 -7.60
CA ILE A 244 7.61 -13.90 -7.94
C ILE A 244 7.82 -14.74 -6.67
N HIS A 245 7.71 -16.05 -6.83
CA HIS A 245 8.10 -16.99 -5.78
C HIS A 245 9.62 -17.18 -5.83
N ASN A 246 10.34 -16.43 -5.01
CA ASN A 246 11.79 -16.53 -4.88
C ASN A 246 12.16 -16.44 -3.39
N HIS A 247 13.30 -17.02 -3.01
CA HIS A 247 13.82 -16.96 -1.65
C HIS A 247 14.07 -15.52 -1.16
N ILE A 248 14.44 -14.63 -2.09
CA ILE A 248 14.62 -13.20 -1.84
C ILE A 248 13.70 -12.44 -2.77
N GLU A 249 12.80 -11.63 -2.21
CA GLU A 249 11.89 -10.80 -2.99
C GLU A 249 12.64 -9.75 -3.81
N PRO A 250 12.14 -9.40 -5.00
CA PRO A 250 12.67 -8.26 -5.76
C PRO A 250 12.46 -6.95 -5.01
N GLN A 251 13.44 -6.06 -5.10
CA GLN A 251 13.42 -4.74 -4.47
C GLN A 251 13.06 -3.65 -5.49
N TYR A 252 12.21 -2.73 -5.09
CA TYR A 252 11.76 -1.60 -5.88
C TYR A 252 12.17 -0.32 -5.17
N ARG A 253 12.77 0.61 -5.91
CA ARG A 253 12.99 1.98 -5.44
C ARG A 253 11.76 2.79 -5.79
N ILE A 254 11.02 3.19 -4.77
CA ILE A 254 9.75 3.91 -4.92
C ILE A 254 9.88 5.33 -4.39
N ARG A 255 9.12 6.23 -4.99
CA ARG A 255 8.84 7.57 -4.48
C ARG A 255 7.38 7.63 -4.09
N LEU A 256 7.10 7.93 -2.83
CA LEU A 256 5.75 8.21 -2.34
C LEU A 256 5.57 9.73 -2.22
N GLU A 257 4.38 10.22 -2.58
CA GLU A 257 3.94 11.59 -2.41
C GLU A 257 2.59 11.62 -1.67
N ILE A 258 2.42 12.56 -0.74
CA ILE A 258 1.16 12.78 -0.04
C ILE A 258 0.61 14.17 -0.40
N ASP A 259 -0.70 14.26 -0.63
CA ASP A 259 -1.31 15.57 -0.81
C ASP A 259 -1.44 16.27 0.54
N PRO A 260 -0.93 17.50 0.70
CA PRO A 260 -1.21 18.27 1.91
C PRO A 260 -2.66 18.76 2.00
N LEU A 261 -3.45 18.57 0.94
CA LEU A 261 -4.87 18.87 0.89
C LEU A 261 -5.69 17.59 0.76
N LYS A 262 -6.82 17.58 1.46
CA LYS A 262 -7.89 16.62 1.21
C LYS A 262 -8.61 16.97 -0.08
N ASP A 263 -9.09 15.93 -0.75
CA ASP A 263 -9.93 16.08 -1.94
C ASP A 263 -11.37 16.49 -1.57
N GLU A 264 -12.23 16.54 -2.58
CA GLU A 264 -13.64 16.94 -2.44
C GLU A 264 -14.48 15.94 -1.64
N TYR A 265 -13.97 14.73 -1.44
CA TYR A 265 -14.59 13.66 -0.65
C TYR A 265 -14.04 13.58 0.78
N ASP A 266 -13.27 14.59 1.21
CA ASP A 266 -12.59 14.63 2.51
C ASP A 266 -11.55 13.50 2.65
N LEU A 267 -10.93 13.05 1.55
CA LEU A 267 -9.91 11.98 1.57
C LEU A 267 -8.48 12.52 1.43
N ILE A 268 -7.57 11.90 2.17
CA ILE A 268 -6.12 12.12 2.09
C ILE A 268 -5.59 11.23 0.97
N ASN A 269 -4.84 11.82 0.04
CA ASN A 269 -4.33 11.16 -1.15
C ASN A 269 -2.85 10.85 -1.01
N ILE A 270 -2.45 9.59 -1.23
CA ILE A 270 -1.06 9.16 -1.33
C ILE A 270 -0.86 8.47 -2.69
N GLU A 271 0.13 8.94 -3.44
CA GLU A 271 0.52 8.38 -4.73
C GLU A 271 1.94 7.82 -4.63
N GLY A 272 2.22 6.75 -5.36
CA GLY A 272 3.53 6.13 -5.38
C GLY A 272 3.88 5.56 -6.75
N GLU A 273 5.11 5.79 -7.18
CA GLU A 273 5.67 5.23 -8.40
C GLU A 273 7.10 4.80 -8.13
N GLY A 274 7.52 3.71 -8.77
CA GLY A 274 8.89 3.24 -8.66
C GLY A 274 9.24 2.22 -9.71
N LYS A 275 10.53 1.91 -9.74
CA LYS A 275 11.09 0.89 -10.62
C LYS A 275 11.74 -0.20 -9.82
N LEU A 276 11.86 -1.37 -10.43
CA LEU A 276 12.76 -2.40 -9.95
C LEU A 276 14.15 -1.79 -9.73
N SER A 277 14.78 -2.14 -8.63
CA SER A 277 16.10 -1.68 -8.25
C SER A 277 16.78 -2.83 -7.53
N ASP A 278 17.12 -3.87 -8.30
CA ASP A 278 17.75 -5.10 -7.84
C ASP A 278 18.99 -5.43 -8.68
N GLU A 279 20.04 -5.99 -8.08
CA GLU A 279 21.27 -6.35 -8.81
C GLU A 279 21.08 -7.62 -9.66
N ARG A 280 20.04 -8.41 -9.38
CA ARG A 280 19.70 -9.62 -10.13
C ARG A 280 19.16 -9.25 -11.50
N THR A 281 19.74 -9.87 -12.51
CA THR A 281 19.27 -9.77 -13.90
C THR A 281 17.96 -10.55 -14.08
N VAL A 282 17.27 -10.29 -15.20
CA VAL A 282 16.11 -11.09 -15.63
C VAL A 282 16.46 -12.59 -15.68
N HIS A 283 17.66 -12.94 -16.11
CA HIS A 283 18.12 -14.33 -16.14
C HIS A 283 18.26 -14.93 -14.74
N ASP A 284 18.79 -14.18 -13.78
CA ASP A 284 18.93 -14.64 -12.39
C ASP A 284 17.53 -14.93 -11.80
N PHE A 285 16.56 -14.05 -12.06
CA PHE A 285 15.18 -14.26 -11.62
C PHE A 285 14.51 -15.47 -12.27
N ILE A 286 14.68 -15.67 -13.58
CA ILE A 286 14.14 -16.85 -14.29
C ILE A 286 14.68 -18.17 -13.70
N ASN A 287 15.93 -18.17 -13.23
CA ASN A 287 16.58 -19.33 -12.62
C ASN A 287 16.40 -19.40 -11.09
N ASN A 288 15.54 -18.55 -10.50
CA ASN A 288 15.29 -18.47 -9.05
C ASN A 288 16.57 -18.30 -8.21
N LEU A 289 17.53 -17.54 -8.74
CA LEU A 289 18.76 -17.27 -8.01
C LEU A 289 18.51 -16.22 -6.92
N PRO A 290 19.07 -16.41 -5.71
CA PRO A 290 18.91 -15.47 -4.61
C PRO A 290 19.82 -14.24 -4.74
N PHE A 291 20.84 -14.28 -5.59
CA PHE A 291 21.81 -13.20 -5.80
C PHE A 291 22.23 -13.12 -7.28
N SER A 292 22.82 -11.99 -7.67
CA SER A 292 23.37 -11.80 -9.01
C SER A 292 24.62 -12.66 -9.21
N LEU A 293 24.69 -13.39 -10.32
CA LEU A 293 25.91 -14.14 -10.68
C LEU A 293 27.04 -13.23 -11.18
N ILE A 294 26.71 -11.99 -11.56
CA ILE A 294 27.67 -11.03 -12.10
C ILE A 294 28.11 -10.10 -10.98
N VAL A 295 29.30 -10.35 -10.43
CA VAL A 295 29.89 -9.49 -9.39
C VAL A 295 30.65 -8.34 -10.06
N LYS A 296 30.21 -7.11 -9.78
CA LYS A 296 30.84 -5.86 -10.23
C LYS A 296 31.02 -4.92 -9.03
N ASP A 297 32.07 -4.09 -9.06
CA ASP A 297 32.29 -3.06 -8.02
C ASP A 297 31.15 -2.04 -7.97
N GLN A 298 30.54 -1.76 -9.13
CA GLN A 298 29.32 -0.97 -9.26
C GLN A 298 28.31 -1.79 -10.08
N PRO A 299 27.35 -2.47 -9.43
CA PRO A 299 26.38 -3.29 -10.13
C PRO A 299 25.40 -2.40 -10.90
N ASP A 300 25.07 -2.84 -12.12
CA ASP A 300 23.99 -2.25 -12.89
C ASP A 300 22.66 -2.71 -12.26
N MET A 301 21.83 -1.76 -11.84
CA MET A 301 20.54 -2.09 -11.23
C MET A 301 19.55 -2.47 -12.33
N ASN A 302 18.90 -3.63 -12.18
CA ASN A 302 17.82 -4.05 -13.03
C ASN A 302 16.59 -3.16 -12.79
N GLU A 303 16.19 -2.41 -13.83
CA GLU A 303 15.02 -1.53 -13.85
C GLU A 303 13.83 -2.11 -14.62
N GLU A 304 13.87 -3.40 -15.01
CA GLU A 304 12.82 -4.05 -15.81
C GLU A 304 11.62 -4.49 -14.94
N GLY A 305 10.99 -3.52 -14.28
CA GLY A 305 9.78 -3.71 -13.51
C GLY A 305 9.30 -2.40 -12.91
N GLU A 306 8.01 -2.31 -12.63
CA GLU A 306 7.38 -1.10 -12.13
C GLU A 306 6.57 -1.39 -10.86
N MET A 307 6.48 -0.41 -9.98
CA MET A 307 5.57 -0.44 -8.83
C MET A 307 4.75 0.83 -8.82
N ARG A 308 3.43 0.70 -8.67
CA ARG A 308 2.50 1.81 -8.57
C ARG A 308 1.61 1.65 -7.35
N ILE A 309 1.41 2.74 -6.62
CA ILE A 309 0.59 2.77 -5.41
C ILE A 309 -0.36 3.96 -5.51
N GLN A 310 -1.62 3.74 -5.13
CA GLN A 310 -2.59 4.80 -4.89
C GLN A 310 -3.30 4.47 -3.58
N SER A 311 -3.41 5.42 -2.66
CA SER A 311 -4.17 5.25 -1.44
C SER A 311 -5.03 6.47 -1.13
N TYR A 312 -6.26 6.20 -0.69
CA TYR A 312 -7.19 7.18 -0.16
C TYR A 312 -7.50 6.83 1.29
N LEU A 313 -7.31 7.79 2.18
CA LEU A 313 -7.56 7.65 3.61
C LEU A 313 -8.65 8.63 4.05
N ASN A 314 -9.46 8.22 5.00
CA ASN A 314 -10.48 9.07 5.58
C ASN A 314 -9.85 10.32 6.23
N GLY A 315 -10.24 11.53 5.82
CA GLY A 315 -9.64 12.77 6.33
C GLY A 315 -9.91 13.09 7.80
N LYS A 316 -10.82 12.37 8.47
CA LYS A 316 -11.13 12.57 9.89
C LYS A 316 -10.34 11.63 10.80
N ASN A 317 -10.23 10.36 10.43
CA ASN A 317 -9.57 9.34 11.27
C ASN A 317 -8.28 8.76 10.66
N GLY A 318 -7.93 9.14 9.43
CA GLY A 318 -6.71 8.72 8.76
C GLY A 318 -6.69 7.25 8.32
N LEU A 319 -7.79 6.50 8.48
CA LEU A 319 -7.82 5.07 8.14
C LEU A 319 -8.09 4.84 6.66
N LEU A 320 -7.62 3.70 6.18
CA LEU A 320 -7.74 3.31 4.78
C LEU A 320 -9.20 3.22 4.32
N GLU A 321 -9.52 3.91 3.24
CA GLU A 321 -10.76 3.73 2.49
C GLU A 321 -10.53 3.00 1.18
N TYR A 322 -9.38 3.27 0.53
CA TYR A 322 -8.98 2.55 -0.67
C TYR A 322 -7.47 2.44 -0.78
N MET A 323 -6.98 1.28 -1.21
CA MET A 323 -5.61 1.10 -1.68
C MET A 323 -5.59 0.36 -3.01
N TYR A 324 -4.78 0.83 -3.94
CA TYR A 324 -4.32 0.09 -5.10
C TYR A 324 -2.81 -0.06 -5.01
N LEU A 325 -2.32 -1.29 -5.13
CA LEU A 325 -0.91 -1.57 -5.30
C LEU A 325 -0.76 -2.45 -6.54
N GLU A 326 0.10 -2.03 -7.46
CA GLU A 326 0.50 -2.80 -8.63
C GLU A 326 2.01 -2.97 -8.63
N CYS A 327 2.46 -4.17 -8.94
CA CYS A 327 3.86 -4.53 -9.02
C CYS A 327 4.07 -5.41 -10.25
N SER A 328 5.01 -5.05 -11.12
CA SER A 328 5.34 -5.77 -12.33
C SER A 328 6.84 -6.03 -12.44
N MET A 329 7.19 -7.07 -13.20
CA MET A 329 8.56 -7.40 -13.53
C MET A 329 8.62 -8.13 -14.87
N MET A 330 9.64 -7.84 -15.66
CA MET A 330 9.94 -8.58 -16.88
C MET A 330 10.67 -9.89 -16.55
N LEU A 331 10.16 -10.98 -17.08
CA LEU A 331 10.82 -12.29 -17.11
C LEU A 331 10.99 -12.71 -18.58
N ASN A 332 10.60 -13.93 -18.94
CA ASN A 332 10.36 -14.28 -20.35
C ASN A 332 9.16 -13.50 -20.92
N GLU A 333 8.20 -13.19 -20.04
CA GLU A 333 7.02 -12.39 -20.28
C GLU A 333 6.77 -11.52 -19.04
N ILE A 334 6.02 -10.44 -19.17
CA ILE A 334 5.70 -9.58 -18.04
C ILE A 334 4.84 -10.38 -17.06
N LYS A 335 5.28 -10.41 -15.80
CA LYS A 335 4.46 -10.83 -14.68
C LYS A 335 4.05 -9.60 -13.89
N LYS A 336 2.75 -9.47 -13.62
CA LYS A 336 2.18 -8.33 -12.90
C LYS A 336 1.18 -8.82 -11.87
N ILE A 337 1.20 -8.20 -10.70
CA ILE A 337 0.24 -8.42 -9.63
C ILE A 337 -0.34 -7.07 -9.26
N SER A 338 -1.67 -6.98 -9.22
CA SER A 338 -2.35 -5.81 -8.69
C SER A 338 -3.33 -6.21 -7.59
N VAL A 339 -3.45 -5.36 -6.59
CA VAL A 339 -4.32 -5.55 -5.43
C VAL A 339 -5.10 -4.26 -5.22
N ALA A 340 -6.42 -4.35 -5.27
CA ALA A 340 -7.33 -3.29 -4.88
C ALA A 340 -8.05 -3.68 -3.58
N ILE A 341 -8.00 -2.80 -2.59
CA ILE A 341 -8.70 -2.95 -1.31
C ILE A 341 -9.60 -1.73 -1.18
N ALA A 342 -10.90 -1.92 -1.06
CA ALA A 342 -11.87 -0.84 -0.92
C ALA A 342 -12.76 -1.08 0.29
N ILE A 343 -13.02 -0.03 1.07
CA ILE A 343 -13.93 -0.09 2.22
C ILE A 343 -15.34 -0.42 1.73
N LEU A 344 -16.00 -1.35 2.42
CA LEU A 344 -17.40 -1.67 2.18
C LEU A 344 -18.30 -0.73 2.97
N PRO A 345 -19.49 -0.40 2.45
CA PRO A 345 -20.51 0.32 3.21
C PRO A 345 -20.84 -0.42 4.50
N GLU A 346 -21.11 0.33 5.57
CA GLU A 346 -21.61 -0.22 6.84
C GLU A 346 -23.00 -0.82 6.72
#